data_AF-A0A4Z9NMF3-F1
#
_entry.id   AF-A0A4Z9NMF3-F1
#
_cell.length_a   1.000
_cell.length_b   1.000
_cell.length_c   1.000
_cell.angle_alpha   90.00
_cell.angle_beta   90.00
_cell.angle_gamma   90.00
#
_symmetry.space_group_name_H-M   'P 1'
#
loop_
_entity.id
_entity.type
_entity.pdbx_description
1 polymer ?
#
loop_
_entity_poly.entity_id
_entity_poly.type
_entity_poly.pdbx_seq_one_letter_code
_entity_poly.pdbx_strand_id
1 'polypeptide(L)' 'MILYVNGIRKDATASLDLLTRAVVISLFTWRRAERDDRTPQPYGWWGDTWPAVQNDRIGSRLYLLKRRKLTNKTPQ' A
#
# COMPACT_ATOMS: atom_id res chain seq x y z
N MET A 1 22.25 -10.44 -1.62
CA MET A 1 22.25 -10.84 -0.19
C MET A 1 21.20 -11.94 -0.06
N ILE A 2 21.50 -13.06 0.61
CA ILE A 2 20.53 -14.17 0.69
C ILE A 2 19.71 -14.05 1.97
N LEU A 3 18.39 -14.14 1.85
CA LEU A 3 17.40 -14.10 2.93
C LEU A 3 16.65 -15.43 3.01
N TYR A 4 16.19 -15.79 4.21
CA TYR A 4 15.24 -16.89 4.39
C TYR A 4 13.83 -16.32 4.55
N VAL A 5 12.94 -16.66 3.62
CA VAL A 5 11.52 -16.28 3.66
C VAL A 5 10.71 -17.56 3.75
N ASN A 6 10.00 -17.77 4.87
CA ASN A 6 9.25 -19.01 5.15
C ASN A 6 10.07 -20.30 4.98
N GLY A 7 11.36 -20.27 5.38
CA GLY A 7 12.28 -21.41 5.25
C GLY A 7 12.90 -21.59 3.86
N ILE A 8 12.52 -20.78 2.87
CA ILE A 8 13.04 -20.84 1.50
C ILE A 8 14.13 -19.77 1.33
N ARG A 9 15.29 -20.14 0.76
CA ARG A 9 16.33 -19.18 0.37
C ARG A 9 15.84 -18.32 -0.80
N LYS A 10 15.92 -17.00 -0.65
CA LYS A 10 15.60 -16.01 -1.68
C LYS A 10 16.76 -15.02 -1.80
N ASP A 11 17.05 -14.58 -3.01
CA ASP A 11 17.88 -13.40 -3.19
C ASP A 11 17.10 -12.16 -2.76
N ALA A 12 17.70 -11.29 -1.96
CA ALA A 12 17.12 -10.02 -1.54
C ALA A 12 16.82 -9.09 -2.73
N THR A 13 17.49 -9.28 -3.86
CA THR A 13 17.23 -8.51 -5.10
C THR A 13 16.32 -9.24 -6.08
N ALA A 14 15.76 -10.41 -5.70
CA ALA A 14 14.84 -11.13 -6.57
C ALA A 14 13.63 -10.25 -6.91
N SER A 15 13.32 -10.15 -8.20
CA SER A 15 12.15 -9.41 -8.66
C SER A 15 10.87 -10.05 -8.14
N LEU A 16 9.96 -9.22 -7.63
CA LEU A 16 8.59 -9.65 -7.37
C LEU A 16 7.85 -9.83 -8.69
N ASP A 17 6.97 -10.83 -8.77
CA ASP A 17 6.00 -10.88 -9.86
C ASP A 17 5.08 -9.66 -9.82
N LEU A 18 4.41 -9.38 -10.95
CA LEU A 18 3.63 -8.15 -11.11
C LEU A 18 2.51 -8.01 -10.07
N LEU A 19 1.82 -9.11 -9.73
CA LEU A 19 0.73 -9.08 -8.76
C LEU A 19 1.27 -8.86 -7.35
N THR A 20 2.28 -9.63 -6.92
CA THR A 20 2.87 -9.46 -5.59
C THR A 20 3.43 -8.05 -5.42
N ARG A 21 4.10 -7.51 -6.44
CA ARG A 21 4.59 -6.13 -6.44
C ARG A 21 3.44 -5.13 -6.30
N ALA A 22 2.37 -5.27 -7.08
CA ALA A 22 1.20 -4.40 -7.00
C ALA A 22 0.52 -4.45 -5.62
N VAL A 23 0.42 -5.63 -5.01
CA VAL A 23 -0.13 -5.83 -3.67
C VAL A 23 0.74 -5.14 -2.62
N VAL A 24 2.06 -5.37 -2.65
CA VAL A 24 3.01 -4.72 -1.72
C VAL A 24 2.92 -3.21 -1.84
N ILE A 25 2.98 -2.68 -3.06
CA ILE A 25 2.82 -1.25 -3.32
C ILE A 25 1.48 -0.74 -2.77
N SER A 26 0.38 -1.45 -3.01
CA SER A 26 -0.95 -1.04 -2.53
C SER A 26 -1.04 -0.99 -0.99
N LEU A 27 -0.43 -1.96 -0.30
CA LEU A 27 -0.46 -2.03 1.17
C LEU A 27 0.41 -0.98 1.84
N PHE A 28 1.54 -0.62 1.21
CA PHE A 28 2.57 0.20 1.84
C PHE A 28 2.72 1.60 1.24
N THR A 29 1.89 1.98 0.26
CA THR A 29 1.85 3.34 -0.29
C THR A 29 0.42 3.88 -0.36
N TRP A 30 0.29 5.21 -0.33
CA TRP A 30 -1.00 5.88 -0.37
C TRP A 30 -1.37 6.28 -1.80
N ARG A 31 -2.63 6.01 -2.15
CA ARG A 31 -3.28 6.61 -3.31
C ARG A 31 -3.62 8.06 -3.02
N ARG A 32 -3.70 8.88 -4.08
CA ARG A 32 -4.22 10.24 -3.97
C ARG A 32 -5.64 10.22 -3.40
N ALA A 33 -5.89 11.12 -2.46
CA ALA A 33 -7.19 11.36 -1.88
C ALA A 33 -8.18 11.91 -2.91
N GLU A 34 -9.38 11.34 -2.92
CA GLU A 34 -10.50 11.90 -3.66
C GLU A 34 -11.19 13.01 -2.87
N ARG A 35 -12.11 13.71 -3.54
CA ARG A 35 -12.88 14.81 -2.94
C ARG A 35 -13.74 14.38 -1.75
N ASP A 36 -14.17 13.13 -1.70
CA ASP A 36 -15.02 12.56 -0.66
C ASP A 36 -14.23 11.89 0.48
N ASP A 37 -12.91 11.76 0.36
CA ASP A 37 -12.07 11.17 1.37
C ASP A 37 -11.92 12.10 2.58
N ARG A 38 -12.24 11.59 3.78
CA ARG A 38 -12.07 12.33 5.04
C ARG A 38 -10.62 12.31 5.51
N THR A 39 -9.78 13.11 4.87
CA THR A 39 -8.35 13.24 5.20
C THR A 39 -7.89 14.70 5.16
N PRO A 40 -7.01 15.13 6.07
CA PRO A 40 -6.40 16.46 6.00
C PRO A 40 -5.28 16.56 4.95
N GLN A 41 -4.81 15.44 4.40
CA GLN A 41 -3.69 15.38 3.46
C GLN A 41 -4.13 14.83 2.10
N PRO A 42 -3.61 15.37 0.99
CA PRO A 42 -4.00 14.94 -0.35
C PRO A 42 -3.45 13.54 -0.74
N TYR A 43 -2.42 13.03 -0.04
CA TYR A 43 -1.75 11.75 -0.32
C TYR A 43 -1.38 11.51 -1.81
N GLY A 44 -0.92 10.30 -2.14
CA GLY A 44 -0.60 9.91 -3.52
C GLY A 44 0.86 10.01 -3.92
N TRP A 45 1.12 9.58 -5.15
CA TRP A 45 2.40 9.70 -5.82
C TRP A 45 2.31 10.77 -6.91
N TRP A 46 3.35 11.60 -7.04
CA TRP A 46 3.39 12.67 -8.05
C TRP A 46 3.25 12.13 -9.48
N GLY A 47 3.72 10.90 -9.75
CA GLY A 47 3.63 10.24 -11.05
C GLY A 47 2.21 9.95 -11.53
N ASP A 48 1.25 9.82 -10.60
CA ASP A 48 -0.17 9.61 -10.92
C ASP A 48 -0.86 10.85 -11.51
N THR A 49 -0.17 12.00 -11.57
CA THR A 49 -0.72 13.23 -12.17
C THR A 49 -0.80 13.14 -13.70
N TRP A 50 0.09 12.37 -14.32
CA TRP A 50 0.13 12.16 -15.79
C TRP A 50 0.37 10.69 -16.11
N PRO A 51 -0.62 9.81 -15.86
CA PRO A 51 -0.44 8.40 -16.08
C PRO A 51 -0.44 8.08 -17.58
N ALA A 52 0.45 7.18 -18.00
CA ALA A 52 0.51 6.70 -19.39
C ALA A 52 -0.76 5.91 -19.78
N VAL A 53 -1.40 5.26 -18.81
CA VAL A 53 -2.67 4.54 -18.97
C VAL A 53 -3.73 5.19 -18.10
N GLN A 54 -4.92 5.42 -18.65
CA GLN A 54 -6.01 6.03 -17.90
C GLN A 54 -6.33 5.21 -16.63
N ASN A 55 -6.45 5.92 -15.49
CA ASN A 55 -6.68 5.35 -14.16
C ASN A 55 -5.53 4.49 -13.59
N ASP A 56 -4.33 4.54 -14.16
CA ASP A 56 -3.14 4.03 -13.48
C ASP A 56 -2.87 4.92 -12.25
N ARG A 57 -3.09 4.35 -11.07
CA ARG A 57 -3.00 5.03 -9.79
C ARG A 57 -2.33 4.08 -8.80
N ILE A 58 -1.28 4.56 -8.15
CA ILE A 58 -0.51 3.76 -7.22
C ILE A 58 -1.10 3.83 -5.81
N GLY A 59 -0.86 2.79 -5.02
CA GLY A 59 -1.21 2.78 -3.60
C GLY A 59 -2.70 2.56 -3.33
N SER A 60 -3.07 2.68 -2.05
CA SER A 60 -4.44 2.46 -1.57
C SER A 60 -4.95 3.60 -0.70
N ARG A 61 -6.26 3.56 -0.38
CA ARG A 61 -6.90 4.48 0.56
C ARG A 61 -6.95 3.94 2.00
N LEU A 62 -6.00 3.08 2.39
CA LEU A 62 -5.97 2.52 3.74
C LEU A 62 -5.79 3.59 4.84
N TYR A 63 -5.37 4.81 4.49
CA TYR A 63 -5.40 5.97 5.40
C TYR A 63 -6.82 6.34 5.87
N LEU A 64 -7.88 5.93 5.15
CA LEU A 64 -9.27 6.09 5.60
C LEU A 64 -9.61 5.18 6.77
N LEU A 65 -8.86 4.08 6.96
CA LEU A 65 -9.04 3.20 8.09
C LEU A 65 -8.56 3.90 9.35
N LYS A 66 -9.50 4.16 10.27
CA LYS A 66 -9.17 4.67 11.60
C LYS A 66 -8.32 3.63 12.32
N ARG A 67 -7.01 3.90 12.49
CA ARG A 67 -6.24 3.17 13.49
C ARG A 67 -6.74 3.59 14.87
N ARG A 68 -7.36 2.67 15.59
CA ARG A 68 -7.61 2.81 17.03
C ARG A 68 -6.82 1.72 17.74
N LYS A 69 -6.28 2.06 18.91
CA LYS A 69 -5.67 1.06 19.78
C LYS A 69 -6.74 0.02 20.11
N LEU A 70 -6.47 -1.25 19.84
CA LEU A 70 -7.28 -2.33 20.40
C LEU A 70 -7.08 -2.26 21.92
N THR A 71 -8.17 -2.05 22.64
CA THR A 71 -8.18 -2.05 24.11
C THR A 71 -8.89 -3.31 24.57
N ASN A 72 -8.48 -3.90 25.69
CA ASN A 72 -9.13 -5.09 26.28
C ASN A 72 -10.57 -4.84 26.77
N LYS A 73 -11.20 -3.70 26.44
CA LYS A 73 -12.54 -3.32 26.91
C LYS A 73 -13.68 -4.01 26.16
N THR A 74 -13.40 -4.96 25.26
CA THR A 74 -14.44 -5.82 24.68
C THR A 74 -13.82 -7.14 24.22
N PRO A 75 -13.98 -8.25 24.96
CA PRO A 75 -13.96 -9.58 24.36
C PRO A 75 -15.20 -9.70 23.46
N GLN A 76 -15.04 -10.25 22.26
CA GLN A 76 -16.19 -10.70 21.47
C GLN A 76 -16.88 -11.88 22.15
#